data_AF-A0A9E3QBQ2-F1
#
_entry.id   AF-A0A9E3QBQ2-F1
#
_cell.length_a   1.000
_cell.length_b   1.000
_cell.length_c   1.000
_cell.angle_alpha   90.00
_cell.angle_beta   90.00
_cell.angle_gamma   90.00
#
_symmetry.space_group_name_H-M   'P 1'
#
loop_
_entity.id
_entity.type
_entity.pdbx_description
1 polymer ?
#
loop_
_entity_poly.entity_id
_entity_poly.type
_entity_poly.pdbx_seq_one_letter_code
_entity_poly.pdbx_strand_id
1 'polypeptide(L)'
;MFVTVIAFHRGQTQIHQVEAPTIKDCLVAWAKRVEVAGLTEEGRTRLRGDMADFDQPPLPAFGNVWRLESNLGLGGLPEATIVVVETARG
;
A
#
# COMPACT_ATOMS: atom_id res chain seq x y z
N MET A 1 15.55 -2.49 3.25
CA MET A 1 15.12 -1.20 3.84
C MET A 1 13.91 -1.42 4.73
N PHE A 2 13.55 -0.47 5.58
CA PHE A 2 12.27 -0.51 6.29
C PHE A 2 11.25 0.36 5.55
N VAL A 3 10.06 -0.18 5.36
CA VAL A 3 8.96 0.55 4.75
C VAL A 3 7.77 0.53 5.70
N THR A 4 7.22 1.70 5.97
CA THR A 4 5.99 1.85 6.74
C THR A 4 4.85 2.13 5.78
N VAL A 5 3.86 1.24 5.77
CA VAL A 5 2.61 1.40 5.03
C VAL A 5 1.54 1.86 6.01
N ILE A 6 0.94 3.00 5.72
CA ILE A 6 -0.16 3.61 6.47
C ILE A 6 -1.38 3.61 5.57
N ALA A 7 -2.40 2.83 5.91
CA ALA A 7 -3.63 2.74 5.14
C ALA A 7 -4.79 3.38 5.90
N PHE A 8 -5.48 4.30 5.24
CA PHE A 8 -6.69 4.97 5.74
C PHE A 8 -7.88 4.47 4.93
N HIS A 9 -8.88 3.88 5.59
CA HIS A 9 -10.09 3.39 4.95
C HIS A 9 -11.27 3.49 5.93
N ARG A 10 -12.37 4.13 5.52
CA ARG A 10 -13.63 4.24 6.31
C ARG A 10 -13.43 4.68 7.77
N GLY A 11 -12.54 5.64 7.99
CA GLY A 11 -12.21 6.16 9.33
C GLY A 11 -11.31 5.24 10.17
N GLN A 12 -10.90 4.09 9.64
CA GLN A 12 -9.90 3.22 10.24
C GLN A 12 -8.51 3.53 9.70
N THR A 13 -7.50 3.42 10.56
CA THR A 13 -6.09 3.54 10.19
C THR A 13 -5.36 2.25 10.54
N GLN A 14 -4.65 1.69 9.58
CA GLN A 14 -3.80 0.52 9.76
C GLN A 14 -2.35 0.93 9.47
N ILE A 15 -1.44 0.54 10.34
CA ILE A 15 -0.01 0.85 10.21
C ILE A 15 0.75 -0.46 10.22
N HIS A 16 1.54 -0.69 9.17
CA HIS A 16 2.36 -1.88 9.04
C HIS A 16 3.79 -1.49 8.68
N GLN A 17 4.74 -2.00 9.45
CA GLN A 17 6.15 -1.92 9.09
C GLN A 17 6.58 -3.25 8.46
N VAL A 18 7.23 -3.16 7.31
CA VAL A 18 7.72 -4.31 6.55
C VAL A 18 9.17 -4.05 6.18
N GLU A 19 10.02 -5.05 6.42
CA GLU A 19 11.33 -5.08 5.79
C GLU A 19 11.19 -5.69 4.39
N ALA A 20 11.59 -4.94 3.37
CA ALA A 20 11.57 -5.40 1.99
C ALA A 20 12.79 -4.88 1.23
N PRO A 21 13.20 -5.54 0.12
CA PRO A 21 14.25 -5.04 -0.76
C PRO A 21 13.79 -3.80 -1.55
N THR A 22 12.53 -3.78 -1.99
CA THR A 22 11.93 -2.69 -2.77
C THR A 22 10.56 -2.28 -2.22
N ILE A 23 10.08 -1.08 -2.59
CA ILE A 23 8.78 -0.56 -2.15
C ILE A 23 7.65 -1.42 -2.70
N LYS A 24 7.80 -1.84 -3.96
CA LYS A 24 6.90 -2.77 -4.63
C LYS A 24 6.76 -4.08 -3.85
N ASP A 25 7.86 -4.68 -3.42
CA ASP A 25 7.82 -5.89 -2.60
C ASP A 25 7.12 -5.67 -1.26
N CYS A 26 7.33 -4.50 -0.64
CA CYS A 26 6.62 -4.12 0.59
C CYS A 26 5.10 -4.02 0.37
N LEU A 27 4.66 -3.33 -0.68
CA LEU A 27 3.24 -3.18 -0.99
C LEU A 27 2.56 -4.53 -1.24
N VAL A 28 3.19 -5.40 -2.03
CA VAL A 28 2.69 -6.77 -2.28
C VAL A 28 2.63 -7.58 -0.98
N ALA A 29 3.63 -7.46 -0.10
CA ALA A 29 3.63 -8.12 1.20
C ALA A 29 2.54 -7.56 2.13
N TRP A 30 2.32 -6.25 2.13
CA TRP A 30 1.24 -5.59 2.85
C TRP A 30 -0.13 -6.10 2.38
N ALA A 31 -0.39 -6.15 1.07
CA ALA A 31 -1.65 -6.64 0.50
C ALA A 31 -2.02 -8.06 0.93
N LYS A 32 -1.04 -8.92 1.24
CA LYS A 32 -1.30 -10.27 1.79
C LYS A 32 -1.87 -10.24 3.21
N ARG A 33 -1.60 -9.17 3.96
CA ARG A 33 -1.98 -8.98 5.38
C ARG A 33 -3.18 -8.05 5.55
N VAL A 34 -3.68 -7.45 4.47
CA VAL A 34 -4.84 -6.55 4.51
C VAL A 34 -6.09 -7.32 4.89
N GLU A 35 -6.72 -6.89 5.99
CA GLU A 35 -8.03 -7.35 6.42
C GLU A 35 -9.03 -6.21 6.29
N VAL A 36 -9.92 -6.32 5.30
CA VAL A 36 -10.94 -5.32 4.95
C VAL A 36 -12.26 -6.04 4.77
N ALA A 37 -13.32 -5.50 5.37
CA ALA A 37 -14.67 -6.06 5.23
C ALA A 37 -15.11 -6.05 3.74
N GLY A 38 -15.54 -7.21 3.25
CA GLY A 38 -15.95 -7.40 1.85
C GLY A 38 -14.81 -7.70 0.88
N LEU A 39 -13.55 -7.71 1.34
CA LEU A 39 -12.41 -8.05 0.49
C LEU A 39 -12.25 -9.56 0.31
N THR A 40 -12.62 -10.07 -0.87
CA THR A 40 -12.47 -11.48 -1.25
C THR A 40 -11.03 -11.84 -1.59
N GLU A 41 -10.75 -13.14 -1.78
CA GLU A 41 -9.45 -13.61 -2.25
C GLU A 41 -9.12 -13.10 -3.67
N GLU A 42 -10.11 -13.02 -4.56
CA GLU A 42 -9.92 -12.40 -5.88
C GLU A 42 -9.60 -10.92 -5.75
N GLY A 43 -10.28 -10.20 -4.84
CA GLY A 43 -10.00 -8.80 -4.56
C GLY A 43 -8.56 -8.59 -4.05
N ARG A 44 -8.07 -9.46 -3.15
CA ARG A 44 -6.66 -9.43 -2.72
C ARG A 44 -5.70 -9.74 -3.87
N THR A 45 -6.08 -10.63 -4.78
CA THR A 45 -5.27 -10.95 -5.96
C THR A 45 -5.16 -9.75 -6.90
N ARG A 46 -6.28 -9.06 -7.15
CA ARG A 46 -6.30 -7.82 -7.94
C ARG A 46 -5.46 -6.72 -7.27
N LEU A 47 -5.65 -6.50 -5.97
CA LEU A 47 -4.87 -5.51 -5.21
C LEU A 47 -3.36 -5.74 -5.33
N ARG A 48 -2.91 -7.01 -5.24
CA ARG A 48 -1.51 -7.37 -5.45
C ARG A 48 -1.02 -7.04 -6.86
N GLY A 49 -1.85 -7.25 -7.88
CA GLY A 49 -1.55 -6.88 -9.26
C GLY A 49 -1.38 -5.37 -9.40
N ASP A 50 -2.36 -4.60 -8.95
CA ASP A 50 -2.33 -3.13 -9.03
C ASP A 50 -1.09 -2.54 -8.32
N MET A 51 -0.66 -3.15 -7.22
CA MET A 51 0.56 -2.76 -6.49
C MET A 51 1.85 -3.24 -7.14
N ALA A 52 1.81 -4.37 -7.86
CA ALA A 52 2.97 -4.82 -8.62
C ALA A 52 3.28 -3.81 -9.73
N ASP A 53 2.27 -3.15 -10.30
CA ASP A 53 2.47 -2.16 -11.35
C ASP A 53 2.68 -0.73 -10.79
N PHE A 54 3.05 -0.62 -9.51
CA PHE A 54 3.26 0.67 -8.84
C PHE A 54 4.57 1.34 -9.29
N ASP A 55 4.46 2.24 -10.27
CA ASP A 55 5.59 3.01 -10.84
C ASP A 55 5.53 4.53 -10.52
N GLN A 56 4.82 4.93 -9.47
CA GLN A 56 4.68 6.35 -9.15
C GLN A 56 5.94 6.94 -8.50
N PRO A 57 6.34 8.17 -8.86
CA PRO A 57 7.39 8.89 -8.14
C PRO A 57 6.93 9.26 -6.72
N PRO A 58 7.87 9.53 -5.80
CA PRO A 58 7.55 10.10 -4.50
C PRO A 58 6.77 11.41 -4.61
N LEU A 59 6.09 11.77 -3.53
CA LEU A 59 5.39 13.05 -3.41
C LEU A 59 6.36 14.23 -3.57
N PRO A 60 5.95 15.32 -4.25
CA PRO A 60 6.77 16.52 -4.33
C PRO A 60 7.19 17.02 -2.93
N ALA A 61 8.46 17.43 -2.80
CA ALA A 61 9.11 17.80 -1.54
C ALA A 61 9.37 16.67 -0.53
N PHE A 62 8.96 15.43 -0.80
CA PHE A 62 9.28 14.26 0.02
C PHE A 62 10.04 13.22 -0.80
N GLY A 63 11.30 12.95 -0.47
CA GLY A 63 12.12 11.99 -1.24
C GLY A 63 11.68 10.53 -1.13
N ASN A 64 11.05 10.16 -0.02
CA ASN A 64 10.82 8.76 0.38
C ASN A 64 9.36 8.51 0.80
N VAL A 65 8.41 9.32 0.30
CA VAL A 65 7.00 9.19 0.65
C VAL A 65 6.18 9.07 -0.62
N TRP A 66 5.34 8.04 -0.69
CA TRP A 66 4.40 7.84 -1.79
C TRP A 66 2.97 7.83 -1.26
N ARG A 67 2.03 8.20 -2.13
CA ARG A 67 0.59 8.12 -1.85
C ARG A 67 -0.10 7.41 -3.01
N LEU A 68 -0.92 6.43 -2.69
CA LEU A 68 -1.74 5.68 -3.63
C LEU A 68 -3.20 5.76 -3.18
N GLU A 69 -4.08 6.18 -4.08
CA GLU A 69 -5.52 5.98 -3.90
C GLU A 69 -5.88 4.59 -4.42
N SER A 70 -6.54 3.79 -3.59
CA SER A 70 -6.91 2.41 -3.91
C SER A 70 -8.36 2.14 -3.56
N ASN A 71 -9.01 1.29 -4.35
CA ASN A 71 -10.29 0.68 -3.99
C ASN A 71 -10.10 -0.62 -3.20
N LEU A 72 -8.88 -0.90 -2.73
CA LEU A 72 -8.48 -2.12 -2.01
C LEU A 72 -8.70 -3.40 -2.81
N GLY A 73 -8.77 -3.32 -4.14
CA GLY A 73 -9.07 -4.46 -5.02
C GLY A 73 -10.56 -4.76 -5.18
N LEU A 74 -11.45 -3.92 -4.63
CA LEU A 74 -12.91 -4.12 -4.65
C LEU A 74 -13.56 -3.76 -6.00
N GLY A 75 -12.78 -3.27 -6.98
CA GLY A 75 -13.27 -3.02 -8.34
C GLY A 75 -14.19 -1.81 -8.50
N GLY A 76 -14.19 -0.88 -7.54
CA GLY A 76 -14.94 0.36 -7.57
C GLY A 76 -14.05 1.62 -7.61
N LEU A 77 -14.64 2.77 -7.27
CA LEU A 77 -13.87 4.00 -7.05
C LEU A 77 -12.91 3.81 -5.88
N PRO A 78 -11.75 4.50 -5.89
CA PRO A 78 -10.86 4.53 -4.73
C PRO A 78 -11.60 5.00 -3.49
N GLU A 79 -11.46 4.27 -2.39
CA GLU A 79 -12.03 4.60 -1.07
C GLU A 79 -11.01 4.51 0.07
N ALA A 80 -9.76 4.16 -0.26
CA ALA A 80 -8.65 4.09 0.68
C ALA A 80 -7.46 4.90 0.17
N THR A 81 -6.80 5.58 1.10
CA THR A 81 -5.52 6.25 0.85
C THR A 81 -4.41 5.45 1.53
N ILE A 82 -3.43 5.02 0.74
CA ILE A 82 -2.26 4.28 1.20
C ILE A 82 -1.05 5.21 1.11
N VAL A 83 -0.43 5.50 2.24
CA VAL A 83 0.82 6.25 2.32
C VAL A 83 1.96 5.29 2.61
N VAL A 84 3.01 5.35 1.81
CA VAL A 84 4.18 4.50 1.95
C VAL A 84 5.36 5.38 2.30
N VAL A 85 6.05 5.08 3.38
CA VAL A 85 7.25 5.80 3.83
C VAL A 85 8.42 4.85 3.81
N GLU A 86 9.40 5.11 2.94
CA GLU A 86 10.67 4.40 2.95
C GLU A 86 11.61 5.04 3.98
N THR A 87 12.18 4.20 4.84
CA THR A 87 13.24 4.59 5.77
C THR A 87 14.51 3.86 5.38
N ALA A 88 15.50 4.62 4.89
CA ALA A 88 16.83 4.09 4.62
C ALA A 88 17.44 3.55 5.92
N ARG A 89 18.12 2.40 5.84
CA ARG A 89 18.99 1.97 6.93
C ARG A 89 20.18 2.92 6.93
N GLY A 90 20.36 3.66 8.03
CA GLY A 90 21.56 4.45 8.28
C GLY A 90 22.80 3.58 8.40
#